data_AF-A0A533SA88-F1
#
_entry.id   AF-A0A533SA88-F1
#
_cell.length_a   1.000
_cell.length_b   1.000
_cell.length_c   1.000
_cell.angle_alpha   90.00
_cell.angle_beta   90.00
_cell.angle_gamma   90.00
#
_symmetry.space_group_name_H-M   'P 1'
#
loop_
_entity.id
_entity.type
_entity.pdbx_description
1 polymer ?
#
loop_
_entity_poly.entity_id
_entity_poly.type
_entity_poly.pdbx_seq_one_letter_code
_entity_poly.pdbx_strand_id
1 'polypeptide(L)'
;MGDPPRYSQIIIDLPEKLRRIAPRIPGCVMLALTCWLLTSTVLLAADEGVAGTWRTADGRALIEIYPCGANMCGRVAWLLEPNFPEDDPEGMAGKPRIDRYNPHAELRNRRVLGLRLMEGFIHKGDNRWEQGTIYDADTGRTYRSRMTLLSADRLKLHGYIGIPLFGKSSIWTRQK
;
A
#
# COMPACT_ATOMS: atom_id res chain seq x y z
N MET A 1 48.78 -15.82 38.93
CA MET A 1 47.53 -15.09 39.19
C MET A 1 46.51 -15.51 38.14
N GLY A 2 45.57 -16.43 38.38
CA GLY A 2 45.39 -17.42 39.43
C GLY A 2 44.72 -18.61 38.75
N ASP A 3 45.20 -19.82 39.04
CA ASP A 3 44.71 -21.07 38.50
C ASP A 3 43.25 -21.36 38.91
N PRO A 4 42.50 -22.13 38.10
CA PRO A 4 41.15 -22.56 38.44
C PRO A 4 41.16 -23.73 39.44
N PRO A 5 40.21 -23.82 40.38
CA PRO A 5 40.08 -24.99 41.22
C PRO A 5 39.40 -26.15 40.48
N ARG A 6 40.18 -27.24 40.37
CA ARG A 6 39.76 -28.63 40.18
C ARG A 6 38.79 -29.06 41.28
N TYR A 7 37.74 -29.79 40.90
CA TYR A 7 37.15 -30.81 41.77
C TYR A 7 36.95 -32.09 40.96
N SER A 8 37.69 -33.12 41.36
CA SER A 8 37.69 -34.45 40.77
C SER A 8 37.74 -35.47 41.92
N GLN A 9 36.66 -36.24 42.11
CA GLN A 9 36.60 -37.58 42.74
C GLN A 9 35.30 -38.23 42.19
N ILE A 10 35.32 -39.21 41.27
CA ILE A 10 35.69 -40.66 41.35
C ILE A 10 34.73 -41.47 42.24
N ILE A 11 34.41 -42.69 41.77
CA ILE A 11 33.63 -43.82 42.37
C ILE A 11 32.24 -43.93 41.70
N ILE A 12 31.77 -44.97 40.99
CA ILE A 12 32.16 -46.38 40.74
C ILE A 12 31.48 -46.83 39.43
N ASP A 13 32.11 -47.72 38.67
CA ASP A 13 31.49 -48.53 37.62
C ASP A 13 30.45 -49.50 38.22
N LEU A 14 29.26 -49.64 37.61
CA LEU A 14 28.34 -50.76 37.87
C LEU A 14 27.56 -51.14 36.59
N PRO A 15 27.52 -52.43 36.19
CA PRO A 15 27.21 -52.85 34.82
C PRO A 15 25.74 -52.78 34.38
N GLU A 16 25.58 -52.62 33.06
CA GLU A 16 24.37 -52.46 32.23
C GLU A 16 23.33 -53.60 32.25
N LYS A 17 23.38 -54.56 33.16
CA LYS A 17 22.43 -55.67 33.19
C LYS A 17 21.81 -55.79 34.56
N LEU A 18 20.67 -55.11 34.75
CA LEU A 18 19.54 -55.54 35.59
C LEU A 18 18.63 -54.33 35.82
N ARG A 19 17.49 -54.28 35.10
CA ARG A 19 16.18 -53.74 35.54
C ARG A 19 15.29 -53.46 34.32
N ARG A 20 14.75 -54.53 33.73
CA ARG A 20 13.42 -54.47 33.09
C ARG A 20 12.48 -55.36 33.89
N ILE A 21 11.93 -54.82 34.96
CA ILE A 21 10.76 -55.38 35.65
C ILE A 21 9.83 -54.21 35.89
N ALA A 22 8.74 -54.19 35.13
CA ALA A 22 7.65 -53.22 35.23
C ALA A 22 6.81 -53.44 36.50
N PRO A 23 6.10 -52.42 36.98
CA PRO A 23 4.81 -52.63 37.63
C PRO A 23 3.67 -51.99 36.84
N ARG A 24 2.64 -52.81 36.61
CA ARG A 24 1.27 -52.37 36.28
C ARG A 24 0.65 -51.70 37.51
N ILE A 25 -0.04 -50.58 37.36
CA ILE A 25 -0.96 -50.04 38.38
C ILE A 25 -2.28 -49.64 37.69
N PRO A 26 -3.44 -50.11 38.19
CA PRO A 26 -4.77 -49.93 37.58
C PRO A 26 -5.39 -48.57 37.92
N GLY A 27 -6.45 -48.22 37.18
CA GLY A 27 -7.07 -46.89 37.19
C GLY A 27 -7.79 -46.47 38.46
N CYS A 28 -7.89 -45.15 38.65
CA CYS A 28 -8.98 -44.48 39.37
C CYS A 28 -8.90 -42.95 39.14
N VAL A 29 -9.92 -42.42 38.44
CA VAL A 29 -10.63 -41.14 38.70
C VAL A 29 -9.86 -39.80 38.61
N MET A 30 -10.00 -39.15 37.43
CA MET A 30 -10.48 -37.77 37.16
C MET A 30 -9.88 -36.57 37.93
N LEU A 31 -9.07 -35.72 37.27
CA LEU A 31 -9.18 -34.25 37.31
C LEU A 31 -8.33 -33.56 36.22
N ALA A 32 -8.87 -32.48 35.67
CA ALA A 32 -8.53 -31.82 34.39
C ALA A 32 -7.19 -31.09 34.33
N LEU A 33 -6.57 -31.03 33.13
CA LEU A 33 -5.80 -29.87 32.67
C LEU A 33 -5.72 -29.85 31.14
N THR A 34 -6.69 -29.13 30.59
CA THR A 34 -6.78 -28.59 29.25
C THR A 34 -5.50 -27.85 28.84
N CYS A 35 -4.84 -28.30 27.77
CA CYS A 35 -3.94 -27.45 26.98
C CYS A 35 -4.47 -27.43 25.55
N TRP A 36 -5.65 -26.82 25.39
CA TRP A 36 -6.19 -26.46 24.09
C TRP A 36 -5.37 -25.26 23.62
N LEU A 37 -4.42 -25.49 22.73
CA LEU A 37 -3.62 -24.46 22.08
C LEU A 37 -4.56 -23.52 21.32
N LEU A 38 -4.90 -22.39 21.95
CA LEU A 38 -5.50 -21.25 21.29
C LEU A 38 -4.44 -20.63 20.39
N THR A 39 -4.32 -21.12 19.16
CA THR A 39 -3.68 -20.38 18.07
C THR A 39 -4.57 -19.19 17.74
N SER A 40 -4.34 -18.06 18.40
CA SER A 40 -4.93 -16.78 18.02
C SER A 40 -4.38 -16.40 16.64
N THR A 41 -5.13 -16.71 15.59
CA THR A 41 -4.88 -16.12 14.27
C THR A 41 -5.18 -14.63 14.38
N VAL A 42 -4.12 -13.82 14.43
CA VAL A 42 -4.26 -12.37 14.30
C VAL A 42 -4.67 -12.11 12.86
N LEU A 43 -5.96 -11.89 12.64
CA LEU A 43 -6.45 -11.40 11.36
C LEU A 43 -6.03 -9.94 11.28
N LEU A 44 -4.91 -9.66 10.61
CA LEU A 44 -4.60 -8.31 10.16
C LEU A 44 -5.75 -7.90 9.23
N ALA A 45 -6.63 -7.03 9.71
CA ALA A 45 -7.56 -6.35 8.83
C ALA A 45 -6.72 -5.68 7.74
N ALA A 46 -6.93 -6.07 6.48
CA ALA A 46 -6.41 -5.30 5.37
C ALA A 46 -7.06 -3.92 5.48
N ASP A 47 -6.28 -2.93 5.92
CA ASP A 47 -6.68 -1.54 5.79
C ASP A 47 -6.92 -1.31 4.30
N GLU A 48 -8.19 -1.19 3.90
CA GLU A 48 -8.58 -0.78 2.54
C GLU A 48 -8.24 0.70 2.38
N GLY A 49 -6.94 0.99 2.42
CA GLY A 49 -6.41 2.34 2.35
C GLY A 49 -6.67 2.98 1.00
N VAL A 50 -5.83 3.95 0.65
CA VAL A 50 -6.04 4.74 -0.57
C VAL A 50 -5.82 3.95 -1.88
N ALA A 51 -5.22 2.76 -1.82
CA ALA A 51 -5.01 1.93 -2.99
C ALA A 51 -6.33 1.51 -3.64
N GLY A 52 -6.37 1.49 -4.98
CA GLY A 52 -7.55 1.14 -5.77
C GLY A 52 -7.88 2.17 -6.84
N THR A 53 -9.00 1.96 -7.54
CA THR A 53 -9.42 2.82 -8.65
C THR A 53 -10.44 3.85 -8.19
N TRP A 54 -10.20 5.10 -8.56
CA TRP A 54 -10.98 6.26 -8.12
C TRP A 54 -11.47 7.06 -9.32
N ARG A 55 -12.77 7.34 -9.35
CA ARG A 55 -13.38 8.24 -10.33
C ARG A 55 -13.21 9.69 -9.88
N THR A 56 -12.71 10.53 -10.79
CA THR A 56 -12.56 11.97 -10.58
C THR A 56 -13.93 12.64 -10.35
N ALA A 57 -13.93 13.80 -9.69
CA ALA A 57 -15.18 14.51 -9.35
C ALA A 57 -16.02 14.90 -10.58
N ASP A 58 -15.37 15.19 -11.71
CA ASP A 58 -16.00 15.50 -13.00
C ASP A 58 -16.40 14.23 -13.79
N GLY A 59 -16.06 13.04 -13.30
CA GLY A 59 -16.39 11.76 -13.92
C GLY A 59 -15.62 11.46 -15.21
N ARG A 60 -14.64 12.29 -15.60
CA ARG A 60 -13.95 12.15 -16.89
C ARG A 60 -12.79 11.16 -16.88
N ALA A 61 -12.32 10.74 -15.71
CA ALA A 61 -11.23 9.78 -15.60
C ALA A 61 -11.43 8.82 -14.42
N LEU A 62 -10.86 7.62 -14.58
CA LEU A 62 -10.56 6.72 -13.47
C LEU A 62 -9.05 6.71 -13.24
N ILE A 63 -8.65 6.96 -12.00
CA ILE A 63 -7.25 6.96 -11.55
C ILE A 63 -7.03 5.77 -10.64
N GLU A 64 -6.13 4.89 -11.03
CA GLU A 64 -5.66 3.82 -10.16
C GLU A 64 -4.56 4.35 -9.28
N ILE A 65 -4.76 4.28 -7.96
CA ILE A 65 -3.77 4.59 -6.94
C ILE A 65 -3.14 3.28 -6.46
N TYR A 66 -1.82 3.22 -6.45
CA TYR A 66 -1.07 1.99 -6.17
C TYR A 66 0.25 2.29 -5.45
N PRO A 67 0.81 1.32 -4.69
CA PRO A 67 2.13 1.45 -4.08
C PRO A 67 3.24 1.56 -5.14
N CYS A 68 4.18 2.47 -4.94
CA CYS A 68 5.37 2.67 -5.78
C CYS A 68 6.61 2.83 -4.88
N GLY A 69 7.14 1.70 -4.42
CA GLY A 69 8.16 1.68 -3.36
C GLY A 69 7.54 2.01 -2.00
N ALA A 70 8.11 2.96 -1.26
CA ALA A 70 7.61 3.41 0.04
C ALA A 70 6.45 4.42 -0.06
N ASN A 71 6.14 4.90 -1.27
CA ASN A 71 5.14 5.94 -1.53
C ASN A 71 3.91 5.37 -2.25
N MET A 72 2.85 6.17 -2.32
CA MET A 72 1.73 5.93 -3.22
C MET A 72 1.90 6.77 -4.50
N CYS A 73 1.55 6.17 -5.63
CA CYS A 73 1.47 6.80 -6.94
C CYS A 73 0.08 6.59 -7.52
N GLY A 74 -0.21 7.27 -8.63
CA GLY A 74 -1.43 7.03 -9.38
C GLY A 74 -1.28 7.23 -10.87
N ARG A 75 -2.03 6.45 -11.64
CA ARG A 75 -2.02 6.44 -13.11
C ARG A 75 -3.43 6.50 -13.69
N VAL A 76 -3.54 7.01 -14.90
CA VAL A 76 -4.80 7.02 -15.66
C VAL A 76 -5.16 5.60 -16.05
N ALA A 77 -6.20 5.04 -15.44
CA ALA A 77 -6.73 3.72 -15.77
C ALA A 77 -7.80 3.77 -16.87
N TRP A 78 -8.55 4.87 -16.95
CA TRP A 78 -9.59 5.07 -17.95
C TRP A 78 -9.84 6.57 -18.18
N LEU A 79 -10.29 6.91 -19.39
CA LEU A 79 -10.71 8.25 -19.81
C LEU A 79 -12.07 8.14 -20.49
N LEU A 80 -12.95 9.11 -20.21
CA LEU A 80 -14.20 9.27 -20.95
C LEU A 80 -13.92 9.57 -22.43
N GLU A 81 -12.92 10.40 -22.68
CA GLU A 81 -12.46 10.81 -24.01
C GLU A 81 -11.00 10.36 -24.20
N PRO A 82 -10.76 9.11 -24.66
CA PRO A 82 -9.41 8.58 -24.83
C PRO A 82 -8.71 9.08 -26.10
N ASN A 83 -9.45 9.71 -27.02
CA ASN A 83 -8.96 10.26 -28.28
C ASN A 83 -9.18 11.78 -28.33
N PHE A 84 -8.46 12.48 -29.20
CA PHE A 84 -8.69 13.90 -29.44
C PHE A 84 -10.00 14.16 -30.18
N PRO A 85 -10.67 15.29 -29.91
CA PRO A 85 -11.94 15.65 -30.54
C PRO A 85 -11.77 15.94 -32.03
N GLU A 86 -12.88 15.92 -32.77
CA GLU A 86 -12.89 16.16 -34.23
C GLU A 86 -12.37 17.55 -34.62
N ASP A 87 -12.56 18.54 -33.76
CA ASP A 87 -12.14 19.94 -33.95
C ASP A 87 -10.77 20.24 -33.31
N ASP A 88 -9.95 19.23 -33.07
CA ASP A 88 -8.62 19.42 -32.47
C ASP A 88 -7.75 20.38 -33.31
N PRO A 89 -7.22 21.47 -32.73
CA PRO A 89 -6.54 22.53 -33.47
C PRO A 89 -5.19 22.10 -34.06
N GLU A 90 -4.65 20.95 -33.63
CA GLU A 90 -3.38 20.41 -34.13
C GLU A 90 -3.58 19.25 -35.12
N GLY A 91 -4.83 19.03 -35.59
CA GLY A 91 -5.13 17.99 -36.57
C GLY A 91 -4.95 16.58 -36.03
N MET A 92 -5.23 16.39 -34.73
CA MET A 92 -5.10 15.09 -34.06
C MET A 92 -6.41 14.34 -33.90
N ALA A 93 -7.49 14.81 -34.55
CA ALA A 93 -8.82 14.20 -34.53
C ALA A 93 -8.80 12.67 -34.60
N GLY A 94 -9.51 12.03 -33.67
CA GLY A 94 -9.62 10.57 -33.57
C GLY A 94 -8.35 9.84 -33.09
N LYS A 95 -7.19 10.49 -33.01
CA LYS A 95 -5.95 9.87 -32.51
C LYS A 95 -5.99 9.78 -30.97
N PRO A 96 -5.31 8.78 -30.37
CA PRO A 96 -5.19 8.67 -28.92
C PRO A 96 -4.61 9.93 -28.28
N ARG A 97 -5.11 10.31 -27.11
CA ARG A 97 -4.58 11.44 -26.35
C ARG A 97 -3.12 11.20 -25.96
N ILE A 98 -2.27 12.16 -26.31
CA ILE A 98 -0.86 12.24 -25.91
C ILE A 98 -0.62 13.47 -25.03
N ASP A 99 0.49 13.46 -24.30
CA ASP A 99 0.90 14.51 -23.37
C ASP A 99 1.46 15.78 -24.05
N ARG A 100 0.72 16.30 -25.04
CA ARG A 100 1.20 17.35 -25.97
C ARG A 100 1.69 18.63 -25.27
N TYR A 101 1.16 18.95 -24.10
CA TYR A 101 1.50 20.16 -23.33
C TYR A 101 2.69 19.98 -22.38
N ASN A 102 3.34 18.81 -22.38
CA ASN A 102 4.48 18.60 -21.51
C ASN A 102 5.59 19.66 -21.77
N PRO A 103 6.14 20.31 -20.73
CA PRO A 103 7.23 21.26 -20.90
C PRO A 103 8.47 20.62 -21.54
N HIS A 104 8.67 19.32 -21.32
CA HIS A 104 9.76 18.53 -21.89
C HIS A 104 9.33 17.88 -23.21
N ALA A 105 9.97 18.27 -24.31
CA ALA A 105 9.58 17.87 -25.66
C ALA A 105 9.62 16.34 -25.87
N GLU A 106 10.58 15.66 -25.26
CA GLU A 106 10.76 14.21 -25.30
C GLU A 106 9.61 13.43 -24.65
N LEU A 107 8.84 14.08 -23.76
CA LEU A 107 7.71 13.46 -23.09
C LEU A 107 6.38 13.65 -23.83
N ARG A 108 6.30 14.55 -24.83
CA ARG A 108 5.03 14.98 -25.44
C ARG A 108 4.27 13.89 -26.19
N ASN A 109 4.98 12.86 -26.65
CA ASN A 109 4.40 11.78 -27.45
C ASN A 109 3.90 10.58 -26.62
N ARG A 110 4.08 10.60 -25.28
CA ARG A 110 3.56 9.53 -24.43
C ARG A 110 2.03 9.60 -24.35
N ARG A 111 1.38 8.44 -24.28
CA ARG A 111 -0.08 8.36 -24.12
C ARG A 111 -0.50 8.89 -22.76
N VAL A 112 -1.64 9.58 -22.72
CA VAL A 112 -2.27 10.00 -21.45
C VAL A 112 -2.89 8.81 -20.73
N LEU A 113 -3.50 7.87 -21.47
CA LEU A 113 -3.95 6.60 -20.90
C LEU A 113 -2.74 5.80 -20.42
N GLY A 114 -2.77 5.36 -19.16
CA GLY A 114 -1.65 4.71 -18.48
C GLY A 114 -0.61 5.66 -17.89
N LEU A 115 -0.71 6.98 -18.14
CA LEU A 115 0.23 7.96 -17.64
C LEU A 115 0.19 8.01 -16.11
N ARG A 116 1.37 7.89 -15.46
CA ARG A 116 1.52 8.18 -14.04
C ARG A 116 1.49 9.70 -13.84
N LEU A 117 0.42 10.17 -13.20
CA LEU A 117 0.21 11.59 -12.92
C LEU A 117 0.34 11.93 -11.44
N MET A 118 0.20 10.95 -10.55
CA MET A 118 0.32 11.11 -9.11
C MET A 118 1.61 10.45 -8.63
N GLU A 119 2.43 11.17 -7.86
CA GLU A 119 3.70 10.67 -7.35
C GLU A 119 3.98 11.18 -5.93
N GLY A 120 4.79 10.44 -5.16
CA GLY A 120 5.41 10.94 -3.93
C GLY A 120 4.49 11.03 -2.70
N PHE A 121 3.31 10.41 -2.73
CA PHE A 121 2.39 10.48 -1.59
C PHE A 121 2.85 9.60 -0.43
N ILE A 122 3.19 10.21 0.70
CA ILE A 122 3.68 9.54 1.91
C ILE A 122 2.55 9.44 2.92
N HIS A 123 2.27 8.24 3.43
CA HIS A 123 1.29 8.03 4.50
C HIS A 123 1.73 8.74 5.79
N LYS A 124 0.84 9.54 6.38
CA LYS A 124 1.09 10.31 7.62
C LYS A 124 0.21 9.88 8.79
N GLY A 125 -0.52 8.77 8.67
CA GLY A 125 -1.54 8.35 9.62
C GLY A 125 -2.85 9.12 9.45
N ASP A 126 -3.87 8.75 10.23
CA ASP A 126 -5.21 9.33 10.23
C ASP A 126 -5.82 9.47 8.83
N ASN A 127 -5.64 8.45 7.98
CA ASN A 127 -6.16 8.46 6.61
C ASN A 127 -5.60 9.63 5.74
N ARG A 128 -4.39 10.13 6.01
CA ARG A 128 -3.75 11.22 5.26
C ARG A 128 -2.49 10.77 4.54
N TRP A 129 -2.32 11.28 3.32
CA TRP A 129 -1.07 11.20 2.56
C TRP A 129 -0.63 12.58 2.11
N GLU A 130 0.66 12.88 2.26
CA GLU A 130 1.22 14.21 1.98
C GLU A 130 2.47 14.15 1.10
N GLN A 131 3.01 15.32 0.76
CA GLN A 131 4.19 15.54 -0.09
C GLN A 131 4.03 15.07 -1.54
N GLY A 132 2.84 14.59 -1.91
CA GLY A 132 2.57 14.17 -3.26
C GLY A 132 2.53 15.33 -4.25
N THR A 133 2.64 14.97 -5.51
CA THR A 133 2.44 15.87 -6.64
C THR A 133 1.47 15.28 -7.64
N ILE A 134 0.77 16.16 -8.37
CA ILE A 134 -0.13 15.78 -9.45
C ILE A 134 0.26 16.56 -10.70
N TYR A 135 0.58 15.81 -11.75
CA TYR A 135 0.77 16.32 -13.09
C TYR A 135 -0.59 16.41 -13.82
N ASP A 136 -0.84 17.52 -14.48
CA ASP A 136 -2.00 17.75 -15.31
C ASP A 136 -1.57 17.78 -16.79
N ALA A 137 -1.89 16.71 -17.52
CA ALA A 137 -1.56 16.58 -18.95
C ALA A 137 -2.35 17.54 -19.85
N ASP A 138 -3.46 18.11 -19.38
CA ASP A 138 -4.25 19.09 -20.12
C ASP A 138 -3.57 20.47 -20.09
N THR A 139 -2.68 20.73 -19.12
CA THR A 139 -1.99 22.04 -18.97
C THR A 139 -0.46 21.96 -18.94
N GLY A 140 0.11 20.76 -18.83
CA GLY A 140 1.56 20.56 -18.66
C GLY A 140 2.09 20.93 -17.28
N ARG A 141 1.21 21.21 -16.31
CA ARG A 141 1.58 21.74 -14.99
C ARG A 141 1.61 20.65 -13.92
N THR A 142 2.51 20.82 -12.95
CA THR A 142 2.56 19.96 -11.76
C THR A 142 2.21 20.76 -10.52
N TYR A 143 1.33 20.22 -9.69
CA TYR A 143 0.87 20.83 -8.44
C TYR A 143 1.31 20.00 -7.25
N ARG A 144 1.57 20.64 -6.12
CA ARG A 144 1.68 19.91 -4.84
C ARG A 144 0.30 19.44 -4.43
N SER A 145 0.24 18.27 -3.79
CA SER A 145 -1.03 17.68 -3.40
C SER A 145 -0.96 16.86 -2.13
N ARG A 146 -2.13 16.68 -1.50
CA ARG A 146 -2.36 15.81 -0.36
C ARG A 146 -3.67 15.05 -0.56
N MET A 147 -3.74 13.85 0.00
CA MET A 147 -4.92 13.02 0.02
C MET A 147 -5.44 12.87 1.44
N THR A 148 -6.77 12.81 1.58
CA THR A 148 -7.44 12.41 2.81
C THR A 148 -8.57 11.44 2.48
N LEU A 149 -8.47 10.20 2.96
CA LEU A 149 -9.53 9.22 2.80
C LEU A 149 -10.64 9.52 3.82
N LEU A 150 -11.74 10.08 3.33
CA LEU A 150 -12.86 10.54 4.17
C LEU A 150 -13.77 9.39 4.60
N SER A 151 -13.90 8.38 3.75
CA SER A 151 -14.60 7.11 3.96
C SER A 151 -14.00 6.07 3.02
N ALA A 152 -14.36 4.79 3.17
CA ALA A 152 -13.90 3.73 2.29
C ALA A 152 -14.09 4.06 0.79
N ASP A 153 -15.12 4.83 0.44
CA ASP A 153 -15.51 5.15 -0.94
C ASP A 153 -15.34 6.63 -1.33
N ARG A 154 -14.82 7.51 -0.44
CA ARG A 154 -14.60 8.93 -0.74
C ARG A 154 -13.20 9.39 -0.40
N LEU A 155 -12.50 9.88 -1.41
CA LEU A 155 -11.15 10.42 -1.30
C LEU A 155 -11.17 11.92 -1.56
N LYS A 156 -10.71 12.71 -0.59
CA LYS A 156 -10.45 14.13 -0.81
C LYS A 156 -9.03 14.30 -1.35
N LEU A 157 -8.93 14.92 -2.51
CA LEU A 157 -7.66 15.35 -3.10
C LEU A 157 -7.57 16.87 -3.01
N HIS A 158 -6.46 17.39 -2.50
CA HIS A 158 -6.25 18.83 -2.39
C HIS A 158 -4.96 19.21 -3.12
N GLY A 159 -5.08 19.98 -4.21
CA GLY A 159 -3.96 20.47 -5.01
C GLY A 159 -3.69 21.96 -4.77
N TYR A 160 -2.44 22.38 -4.66
CA TYR A 160 -2.05 23.76 -4.33
C TYR A 160 -0.72 24.19 -4.96
N ILE A 161 -0.54 25.51 -5.06
CA ILE A 161 0.71 26.17 -5.43
C ILE A 161 1.23 26.92 -4.21
N GLY A 162 2.52 26.81 -3.88
CA GLY A 162 3.02 27.45 -2.66
C GLY A 162 2.58 26.65 -1.42
N ILE A 163 1.67 27.22 -0.63
CA ILE A 163 1.17 26.66 0.63
C ILE A 163 -0.23 26.05 0.45
N PRO A 164 -0.63 25.05 1.27
CA PRO A 164 -1.94 24.37 1.15
C PRO A 164 -3.16 25.29 1.27
N LEU A 165 -3.03 26.47 1.88
CA LEU A 165 -4.15 27.39 2.00
C LEU A 165 -4.61 27.93 0.63
N PHE A 166 -3.70 28.02 -0.35
CA PHE A 166 -3.97 28.52 -1.70
C PHE A 166 -4.11 27.37 -2.70
N GLY A 167 -5.11 26.52 -2.46
CA GLY A 167 -5.38 25.35 -3.27
C GLY A 167 -6.85 25.12 -3.54
N LYS A 168 -7.14 24.04 -4.28
CA LYS A 168 -8.50 23.56 -4.55
C LYS A 168 -8.61 22.11 -4.10
N SER A 169 -9.80 21.75 -3.62
CA SER A 169 -10.12 20.38 -3.25
C SER A 169 -11.07 19.75 -4.28
N SER A 170 -10.92 18.45 -4.49
CA SER A 170 -11.80 17.61 -5.29
C SER A 170 -12.14 16.36 -4.48
N ILE A 171 -13.39 15.88 -4.56
CA ILE A 171 -13.82 14.64 -3.91
C ILE A 171 -13.98 13.57 -4.99
N TRP A 172 -13.16 12.54 -4.92
CA TRP A 172 -13.19 11.39 -5.80
C TRP A 172 -13.99 10.26 -5.16
N THR A 173 -14.63 9.45 -5.99
CA THR A 173 -15.43 8.31 -5.56
C THR A 173 -14.74 7.02 -5.95
N ARG A 174 -14.70 6.03 -5.04
CA ARG A 174 -14.11 4.74 -5.37
C ARG A 174 -14.95 4.07 -6.46
N GLN A 175 -14.28 3.54 -7.48
CA GLN A 175 -14.92 2.73 -8.50
C GLN A 175 -15.31 1.38 -7.87
N LYS A 176 -16.60 1.04 -7.97
CA LYS A 176 -17.14 -0.27 -7.60
C LYS A 176 -17.05 -1.24 -8.77
#